data_AF-A0A2A2ZBH5-F1
#
_entry.id   AF-A0A2A2ZBH5-F1
#
_cell.length_a   1.000
_cell.length_b   1.000
_cell.length_c   1.000
_cell.angle_alpha   90.00
_cell.angle_beta   90.00
_cell.angle_gamma   90.00
#
_symmetry.space_group_name_H-M   'P 1'
#
loop_
_entity.id
_entity.type
_entity.pdbx_description
1 polymer ?
#
loop_
_entity_poly.entity_id
_entity_poly.type
_entity_poly.pdbx_seq_one_letter_code
_entity_poly.pdbx_strand_id
1 'polypeptide(L)'
;MSRGADPATRISEARLIELRRDGKSRDHGFVDPHLLRRCTDALDRRGEAWAAAVLGRDISRRSLAVSHRPYLYNGERHALVAADAEEDLITLADLDPDRIGGW
;
A
#
# COMPACT_ATOMS: atom_id res chain seq x y z
N MET A 1 -16.43 15.33 -20.79
CA MET A 1 -16.02 13.91 -20.80
C MET A 1 -15.25 13.65 -19.52
N SER A 2 -15.90 13.16 -18.47
CA SER A 2 -15.21 12.77 -17.23
C SER A 2 -14.41 11.51 -17.54
N ARG A 3 -13.08 11.63 -17.60
CA ARG A 3 -12.17 10.49 -17.50
C ARG A 3 -12.54 9.82 -16.17
N GLY A 4 -13.13 8.62 -16.21
CA GLY A 4 -13.49 7.89 -15.00
C GLY A 4 -12.28 7.91 -14.08
N ALA A 5 -12.45 8.33 -12.83
CA ALA A 5 -11.32 8.43 -11.91
C ALA A 5 -10.70 7.04 -11.80
N ASP A 6 -9.49 6.87 -12.33
CA ASP A 6 -8.75 5.63 -12.11
C ASP A 6 -8.69 5.42 -10.60
N PRO A 7 -9.08 4.23 -10.11
CA PRO A 7 -9.08 3.99 -8.69
C PRO A 7 -7.66 4.16 -8.16
N ALA A 8 -7.52 4.79 -6.99
CA ALA A 8 -6.21 5.09 -6.42
C ALA A 8 -5.36 3.84 -6.15
N THR A 9 -5.99 2.65 -6.14
CA THR A 9 -5.37 1.32 -6.11
C THR A 9 -6.23 0.35 -6.93
N ARG A 10 -5.60 -0.67 -7.52
CA ARG A 10 -6.27 -1.77 -8.23
C ARG A 10 -6.58 -2.96 -7.32
N ILE A 11 -6.12 -2.94 -6.07
CA ILE A 11 -6.41 -3.99 -5.10
C ILE A 11 -7.89 -3.93 -4.71
N SER A 12 -8.55 -5.09 -4.69
CA SER A 12 -9.96 -5.19 -4.28
C SER A 12 -10.15 -4.85 -2.80
N GLU A 13 -11.30 -4.28 -2.43
CA GLU A 13 -11.57 -3.89 -1.03
C GLU A 13 -11.50 -5.08 -0.06
N ALA A 14 -11.99 -6.26 -0.48
CA ALA A 14 -11.89 -7.48 0.33
C ALA A 14 -10.43 -7.80 0.69
N ARG A 15 -9.54 -7.65 -0.29
CA ARG A 15 -8.12 -7.89 -0.10
C ARG A 15 -7.43 -6.80 0.72
N LEU A 16 -7.82 -5.53 0.54
CA LEU A 16 -7.35 -4.44 1.41
C LEU A 16 -7.71 -4.68 2.88
N ILE A 17 -8.90 -5.20 3.18
CA ILE A 17 -9.30 -5.55 4.54
C ILE A 17 -8.37 -6.62 5.14
N GLU A 18 -8.03 -7.65 4.37
CA GLU A 18 -7.08 -8.68 4.80
C GLU A 18 -5.69 -8.09 5.06
N LEU A 19 -5.16 -7.28 4.15
CA LEU A 19 -3.86 -6.64 4.30
C LEU A 19 -3.80 -5.73 5.54
N ARG A 20 -4.87 -4.98 5.81
CA ARG A 20 -4.99 -4.15 7.03
C ARG A 20 -5.01 -5.02 8.30
N ARG A 21 -5.71 -6.17 8.27
CA ARG A 21 -5.77 -7.10 9.39
C ARG A 21 -4.41 -7.76 9.66
N ASP A 22 -3.75 -8.22 8.61
CA ASP A 22 -2.42 -8.83 8.68
C ASP A 22 -1.35 -7.84 9.13
N GLY A 23 -1.45 -6.59 8.66
CA GLY A 23 -0.56 -5.53 9.12
C GLY A 23 -0.65 -5.30 10.62
N LYS A 24 -1.87 -5.28 11.18
CA LYS A 24 -2.10 -5.14 12.62
C LYS A 24 -1.56 -6.32 13.43
N SER A 25 -1.68 -7.56 12.93
CA SER A 25 -1.18 -8.75 13.65
C SER A 25 0.36 -8.84 13.68
N ARG A 26 1.02 -8.16 12.75
CA ARG A 26 2.49 -8.10 12.63
C ARG A 26 3.16 -6.99 13.42
N ASP A 27 2.39 -6.16 14.13
CA ASP A 27 2.95 -5.12 14.99
C ASP A 27 3.51 -5.75 16.27
N HIS A 28 4.84 -5.84 16.38
CA HIS A 28 5.52 -6.54 17.46
C HIS A 28 6.28 -5.60 18.41
N GLY A 29 6.04 -4.28 18.33
CA GLY A 29 6.68 -3.26 19.18
C GLY A 29 8.15 -2.97 18.85
N PHE A 30 8.83 -3.84 18.11
CA PHE A 30 10.17 -3.57 17.58
C PHE A 30 10.11 -2.92 16.20
N VAL A 31 11.00 -1.95 15.98
CA VAL A 31 11.12 -1.25 14.70
C VAL A 31 12.02 -2.05 13.76
N ASP A 32 11.45 -2.54 12.66
CA ASP A 32 12.22 -3.10 11.54
C ASP A 32 12.66 -1.96 10.60
N PRO A 33 13.96 -1.66 10.47
CA PRO A 33 14.45 -0.60 9.60
C PRO A 33 14.22 -0.89 8.11
N HIS A 34 14.19 -2.16 7.69
CA HIS A 34 13.91 -2.53 6.31
C HIS A 34 12.44 -2.26 5.97
N LEU A 35 11.54 -2.54 6.90
CA LEU A 35 10.13 -2.18 6.76
C LEU A 35 9.95 -0.66 6.64
N LEU A 36 10.62 0.12 7.48
CA LEU A 36 10.56 1.59 7.40
C LEU A 36 11.00 2.09 6.03
N ARG A 37 12.12 1.57 5.51
CA ARG A 37 12.62 1.95 4.18
C ARG A 37 11.63 1.59 3.09
N ARG A 38 11.18 0.33 3.03
CA ARG A 38 10.20 -0.13 2.02
C ARG A 38 8.90 0.66 2.07
N CYS A 39 8.41 1.00 3.27
CA CYS A 39 7.22 1.81 3.43
C CYS A 39 7.42 3.24 2.91
N THR A 40 8.60 3.82 3.15
CA THR A 40 8.97 5.13 2.63
C THR A 40 9.04 5.12 1.11
N ASP A 41 9.67 4.10 0.53
CA ASP A 41 9.78 3.91 -0.92
C ASP A 41 8.40 3.75 -1.56
N ALA A 42 7.51 2.95 -0.96
CA ALA A 42 6.13 2.77 -1.43
C ALA A 42 5.37 4.11 -1.44
N LEU A 43 5.47 4.90 -0.37
CA LEU A 43 4.86 6.23 -0.31
C LEU A 43 5.41 7.18 -1.38
N ASP A 44 6.71 7.14 -1.66
CA ASP A 44 7.33 7.98 -2.68
C ASP A 44 6.91 7.59 -4.10
N ARG A 45 6.81 6.28 -4.37
CA ARG A 45 6.43 5.77 -5.70
C ARG A 45 4.93 5.92 -5.99
N ARG A 46 4.09 5.57 -5.01
CA ARG A 46 2.64 5.44 -5.19
C ARG A 46 1.86 6.69 -4.75
N GLY A 47 2.44 7.48 -3.85
CA GLY A 47 1.85 8.71 -3.34
C GLY A 47 0.83 8.49 -2.22
N GLU A 48 0.41 9.61 -1.62
CA GLU A 48 -0.46 9.62 -0.45
C GLU A 48 -1.92 9.24 -0.75
N ALA A 49 -2.42 9.53 -1.95
CA ALA A 49 -3.78 9.15 -2.35
C ALA A 49 -3.94 7.62 -2.41
N TRP A 50 -2.95 6.92 -2.96
CA TRP A 50 -2.89 5.45 -2.93
C TRP A 50 -2.83 4.93 -1.50
N ALA A 51 -1.95 5.50 -0.66
CA ALA A 51 -1.82 5.06 0.72
C ALA A 51 -3.10 5.27 1.54
N ALA A 52 -3.81 6.38 1.34
CA ALA A 52 -5.10 6.64 1.97
C ALA A 52 -6.15 5.60 1.57
N ALA A 53 -6.20 5.24 0.28
CA ALA A 53 -7.08 4.18 -0.22
C ALA A 53 -6.72 2.81 0.38
N VAL A 54 -5.44 2.44 0.38
CA VAL A 54 -4.97 1.18 0.97
C VAL A 54 -5.31 1.10 2.45
N LEU A 55 -5.14 2.19 3.21
CA LEU A 55 -5.41 2.22 4.65
C LEU A 55 -6.89 2.40 5.00
N GLY A 56 -7.72 2.84 4.05
CA GLY A 56 -9.15 3.10 4.27
C GLY A 56 -9.41 4.27 5.22
N ARG A 57 -8.49 5.24 5.29
CA ARG A 57 -8.61 6.41 6.15
C ARG A 57 -7.88 7.62 5.56
N ASP A 58 -8.25 8.81 6.03
CA ASP A 58 -7.48 10.02 5.77
C ASP A 58 -6.09 9.94 6.45
N ILE A 59 -5.06 10.37 5.71
CA ILE A 59 -3.66 10.41 6.16
C ILE A 59 -3.07 11.83 6.13
N SER A 60 -3.91 12.86 6.07
CA SER A 60 -3.48 14.27 6.06
C SER A 60 -2.63 14.67 7.27
N ARG A 61 -2.83 14.00 8.42
CA ARG A 61 -2.04 14.18 9.64
C ARG A 61 -0.57 13.90 9.38
N ARG A 62 0.29 14.89 9.62
CA ARG A 62 1.75 14.78 9.45
C ARG A 62 2.44 14.10 10.63
N SER A 63 3.56 13.44 10.35
CA SER A 63 4.47 12.93 11.37
C SER A 63 5.14 14.08 12.12
N LEU A 64 5.31 13.93 13.44
CA LEU A 64 6.00 14.91 14.28
C LEU A 64 7.52 14.92 14.04
N ALA A 65 8.11 13.76 13.72
CA ALA A 65 9.54 13.63 13.47
C ALA A 65 9.92 13.98 12.02
N VAL A 66 8.99 13.76 11.07
CA VAL A 66 9.22 13.96 9.64
C VAL A 66 8.00 14.67 9.04
N SER A 67 7.97 15.99 9.11
CA SER A 67 6.79 16.82 8.82
C SER A 67 6.24 16.69 7.40
N HIS A 68 7.06 16.31 6.43
CA HIS A 68 6.63 16.09 5.04
C HIS A 68 5.96 14.71 4.82
N ARG A 69 5.97 13.81 5.81
CA ARG A 69 5.39 12.46 5.70
C ARG A 69 4.10 12.33 6.51
N PRO A 70 3.17 11.46 6.10
CA PRO A 70 1.98 11.16 6.88
C PRO A 70 2.35 10.42 8.17
N TYR A 71 1.53 10.62 9.21
CA TYR A 71 1.58 9.84 10.42
C TYR A 71 0.89 8.48 10.18
N LEU A 72 1.64 7.41 10.47
CA LEU A 72 1.17 6.03 10.33
C LEU A 72 1.00 5.39 11.72
N TYR A 73 -0.15 4.77 11.94
CA TYR A 73 -0.45 3.95 13.09
C TYR A 73 0.27 2.59 13.02
N ASN A 74 0.26 1.91 14.15
CA ASN A 74 0.80 0.57 14.30
C ASN A 74 0.22 -0.41 13.27
N GLY A 75 1.08 -1.25 12.69
CA GLY A 75 0.72 -2.21 11.65
C GLY A 75 0.49 -1.61 10.24
N GLU A 76 0.25 -0.31 10.10
CA GLU A 76 -0.05 0.30 8.79
C GLU A 76 1.14 0.25 7.83
N ARG A 77 2.37 0.34 8.37
CA ARG A 77 3.58 0.17 7.55
C ARG A 77 3.65 -1.21 6.90
N HIS A 78 3.24 -2.26 7.63
CA HIS A 78 3.17 -3.61 7.09
C HIS A 78 2.10 -3.72 6.02
N ALA A 79 0.92 -3.13 6.24
CA ALA A 79 -0.16 -3.12 5.26
C ALA A 79 0.26 -2.41 3.96
N LEU A 80 0.90 -1.23 4.05
CA LEU A 80 1.40 -0.49 2.89
C LEU A 80 2.45 -1.28 2.11
N VAL A 81 3.43 -1.88 2.79
CA VAL A 81 4.48 -2.66 2.11
C VAL A 81 3.90 -3.90 1.43
N ALA A 82 2.93 -4.57 2.05
CA ALA A 82 2.28 -5.73 1.45
C ALA A 82 1.40 -5.33 0.25
N ALA A 83 0.67 -4.22 0.34
CA ALA A 83 -0.13 -3.68 -0.75
C ALA A 83 0.74 -3.26 -1.95
N ASP A 84 1.90 -2.64 -1.70
CA ASP A 84 2.83 -2.25 -2.78
C ASP A 84 3.33 -3.47 -3.56
N ALA A 85 3.68 -4.55 -2.85
CA ALA A 85 4.05 -5.82 -3.47
C ALA A 85 2.89 -6.44 -4.28
N GLU A 86 1.66 -6.32 -3.80
CA GLU A 86 0.49 -6.83 -4.50
C GLU A 86 0.17 -6.03 -5.77
N GLU A 87 0.30 -4.69 -5.73
CA GLU A 87 0.22 -3.85 -6.93
C GLU A 87 1.31 -4.18 -7.95
N ASP A 88 2.54 -4.47 -7.50
CA ASP A 88 3.61 -4.90 -8.39
C ASP A 88 3.25 -6.26 -9.04
N LEU A 89 2.64 -7.21 -8.31
CA LEU A 89 2.15 -8.48 -8.85
C LEU A 89 1.02 -8.29 -9.88
N ILE A 90 0.05 -7.42 -9.61
CA ILE A 90 -1.03 -7.11 -10.56
C ILE A 90 -0.43 -6.50 -11.84
N THR A 91 0.53 -5.58 -11.70
CA THR A 91 1.23 -4.98 -12.85
C THR A 91 1.97 -6.02 -13.67
N LEU A 92 2.66 -6.95 -13.02
CA LEU A 92 3.38 -8.03 -13.70
C LEU A 92 2.42 -8.97 -14.44
N ALA A 93 1.26 -9.28 -13.86
CA ALA A 93 0.24 -10.10 -14.52
C ALA A 93 -0.31 -9.43 -15.79
N ASP A 94 -0.45 -8.10 -15.79
CA ASP A 94 -0.88 -7.34 -16.97
C ASP A 94 0.17 -7.34 -18.10
N LEU A 95 1.46 -7.49 -17.76
CA LEU A 95 2.58 -7.50 -18.71
C LEU A 95 2.86 -8.87 -19.34
N ASP A 96 2.34 -9.95 -18.78
CA ASP A 96 2.50 -11.33 -19.27
C ASP A 96 1.14 -11.97 -19.61
N PRO A 97 0.45 -11.51 -20.68
CA PRO A 97 -0.85 -12.05 -21.08
C PRO A 97 -0.76 -13.50 -21.59
N ASP A 98 0.42 -13.95 -22.01
CA ASP A 98 0.64 -15.26 -22.63
C ASP A 98 0.77 -16.41 -21.60
N ARG A 99 0.97 -16.09 -20.30
CA ARG A 99 1.02 -17.10 -19.24
C ARG A 99 -0.35 -17.71 -18.88
N ILE A 100 -1.45 -17.10 -19.31
CA ILE A 100 -2.83 -17.61 -19.09
C ILE A 100 -3.32 -18.48 -20.28
N GLY A 101 -2.58 -18.51 -21.40
CA GLY A 101 -2.95 -19.22 -22.64
C GLY A 101 -2.13 -20.47 -22.98
N GLY A 102 -1.32 -20.98 -22.06
CA GLY A 102 -0.40 -22.09 -22.32
C GLY A 102 -0.92 -23.47 -21.91
N TRP A 103 -1.63 -24.12 -22.85
CA TRP A 103 -1.99 -25.55 -22.96
C TRP A 103 -3.01 -26.15 -21.98
#